data_AF-A0A2Z5SWG0-F1
#
_entry.id   AF-A0A2Z5SWG0-F1
#
_cell.length_a   1.000
_cell.length_b   1.000
_cell.length_c   1.000
_cell.angle_alpha   90.00
_cell.angle_beta   90.00
_cell.angle_gamma   90.00
#
_symmetry.space_group_name_H-M   'P 1'
#
loop_
_entity.id
_entity.type
_entity.pdbx_description
1 polymer ?
#
loop_
_entity_poly.entity_id
_entity_poly.type
_entity_poly.pdbx_seq_one_letter_code
_entity_poly.pdbx_strand_id
1 'polypeptide(L)'
;MSYEIPKLNRKELRRFGLLTGTIVSGLFGLAMPLILGHKLPLAPWIFTGVMYGLATFIPQYLDPIYNNWMRVAQVLAWINTRIILGIIFFFIVTPMAFIMRLFNRDSMEKKFNPSLETYRISSYIKDTISMEKPY
;
A
#
# COMPACT_ATOMS: atom_id res chain seq x y z
N MET A 1 0.86 -7.59 -9.25
CA MET A 1 0.69 -8.81 -8.46
C MET A 1 -0.70 -8.83 -7.88
N SER A 2 -1.61 -9.58 -8.48
CA SER A 2 -2.88 -9.93 -7.84
C SER A 2 -2.57 -10.94 -6.74
N TYR A 3 -2.60 -10.51 -5.48
CA TYR A 3 -2.51 -11.43 -4.35
C TYR A 3 -3.67 -12.41 -4.44
N GLU A 4 -3.41 -13.71 -4.36
CA GLU A 4 -4.49 -14.68 -4.21
C GLU A 4 -5.07 -14.56 -2.80
N ILE A 5 -6.39 -14.51 -2.70
CA ILE A 5 -7.06 -14.44 -1.40
C ILE A 5 -6.95 -15.82 -0.76
N PRO A 6 -6.24 -15.98 0.37
CA PRO A 6 -6.08 -17.28 1.00
C PRO A 6 -7.43 -17.77 1.51
N LYS A 7 -7.73 -19.05 1.29
CA LYS A 7 -8.91 -19.68 1.87
C LYS A 7 -8.72 -19.81 3.38
N LEU A 8 -9.58 -19.14 4.15
CA LEU A 8 -9.50 -19.13 5.60
C LEU A 8 -10.10 -20.41 6.21
N ASN A 9 -9.53 -20.84 7.33
CA ASN A 9 -10.12 -21.91 8.13
C ASN A 9 -11.27 -21.36 9.01
N ARG A 10 -12.19 -22.22 9.46
CA ARG A 10 -13.37 -21.86 10.27
C ARG A 10 -13.02 -21.00 11.50
N LYS A 11 -11.86 -21.23 12.12
CA LYS A 11 -11.35 -20.47 13.28
C LYS A 11 -10.91 -19.05 12.90
N GLU A 12 -10.30 -18.89 11.72
CA GLU A 12 -9.84 -17.59 11.21
C GLU A 12 -11.01 -16.73 10.78
N LEU A 13 -12.00 -17.36 10.14
CA LEU A 13 -13.25 -16.70 9.73
C LEU A 13 -14.05 -16.16 10.92
N ARG A 14 -14.05 -16.90 12.04
CA ARG A 14 -14.57 -16.42 13.33
C ARG A 14 -13.81 -15.20 13.85
N ARG A 15 -12.48 -15.25 13.85
CA ARG A 15 -11.64 -14.11 14.27
C ARG A 15 -11.90 -12.89 13.40
N PHE A 16 -12.05 -13.07 12.09
CA PHE A 16 -12.38 -12.00 11.16
C PHE A 16 -13.70 -11.31 11.55
N GLY A 17 -14.78 -12.07 11.76
CA GLY A 17 -16.08 -11.52 12.16
C GLY A 17 -16.06 -10.81 13.52
N LEU A 18 -15.34 -11.37 14.50
CA LEU A 18 -15.16 -10.74 15.81
C LEU A 18 -14.35 -9.44 15.73
N LEU A 19 -13.23 -9.44 14.99
CA LEU A 19 -12.38 -8.26 14.81
C LEU A 19 -13.12 -7.16 14.06
N THR A 20 -13.75 -7.49 12.93
CA THR A 20 -14.51 -6.51 12.15
C THR A 20 -15.70 -5.95 12.93
N GLY A 21 -16.46 -6.80 13.63
CA GLY A 21 -17.53 -6.33 14.52
C GLY A 21 -17.02 -5.41 15.62
N THR A 22 -15.91 -5.76 16.28
CA THR A 22 -15.31 -4.94 17.33
C THR A 22 -14.84 -3.58 16.80
N ILE A 23 -14.16 -3.57 15.64
CA ILE A 23 -13.68 -2.35 14.99
C ILE A 23 -14.85 -1.47 14.57
N VAL A 24 -15.90 -2.04 13.95
CA VAL A 24 -17.07 -1.28 13.49
C VAL A 24 -17.83 -0.70 14.69
N SER A 25 -18.05 -1.46 15.75
CA SER A 25 -18.71 -0.95 16.97
C SER A 25 -17.86 0.13 17.67
N GLY A 26 -16.55 -0.08 17.79
CA GLY A 26 -15.66 0.90 18.40
C GLY A 26 -15.60 2.22 17.63
N LEU A 27 -15.43 2.16 16.30
CA LEU A 27 -15.32 3.36 15.46
C LEU A 27 -16.68 4.04 15.25
N PHE A 28 -17.69 3.31 14.79
CA PHE A 28 -18.98 3.90 14.39
C PHE A 28 -20.01 3.92 15.52
N GLY A 29 -19.93 2.99 16.47
CA GLY A 29 -20.84 2.93 17.62
C GLY A 29 -20.41 3.81 18.78
N LEU A 30 -19.11 4.06 18.97
CA LEU A 30 -18.57 4.84 20.09
C LEU A 30 -17.80 6.09 19.64
N ALA A 31 -16.71 5.93 18.87
CA ALA A 31 -15.82 7.05 18.57
C ALA A 31 -16.51 8.16 17.75
N MET A 32 -17.21 7.79 16.67
CA MET A 32 -17.93 8.73 15.80
C MET A 32 -19.02 9.53 16.56
N PRO A 33 -19.96 8.90 17.28
CA PRO A 33 -20.98 9.66 18.02
C PRO A 33 -20.41 10.52 19.15
N LEU A 34 -19.33 10.08 19.82
CA LEU A 34 -18.66 10.87 20.86
C LEU A 34 -17.97 12.12 20.28
N ILE A 35 -17.36 12.01 19.09
CA ILE A 35 -16.67 13.14 18.43
C ILE A 35 -17.68 14.11 17.81
N LEU A 36 -18.80 13.61 17.26
CA LEU A 36 -19.84 14.45 16.63
C LEU A 36 -20.94 14.92 17.59
N GLY A 37 -20.94 14.50 18.86
CA GLY A 37 -21.94 14.91 19.86
C GLY A 37 -23.37 14.43 19.57
N HIS A 38 -23.54 13.41 18.72
CA HIS A 38 -24.83 12.85 18.34
C HIS A 38 -25.22 11.66 19.22
N LYS A 39 -26.51 11.37 19.36
CA LYS A 39 -26.99 10.17 20.09
C LYS A 39 -26.40 8.91 19.48
N LEU A 40 -26.06 7.94 20.33
CA LEU A 40 -25.52 6.63 19.93
C LEU A 40 -26.42 6.02 18.84
N PRO A 41 -25.96 5.93 17.58
CA PRO A 41 -26.76 5.36 16.51
C PRO A 41 -26.95 3.87 16.78
N LEU A 42 -28.16 3.35 16.61
CA LEU A 42 -28.47 1.93 16.81
C LEU A 42 -27.93 1.04 15.67
N ALA A 43 -27.71 1.61 14.48
CA ALA A 43 -27.32 0.87 13.29
C ALA A 43 -25.98 0.11 13.42
N PRO A 44 -24.89 0.71 13.95
CA PRO A 44 -23.63 -0.02 14.18
C PRO A 44 -23.79 -1.18 15.16
N TRP A 45 -24.60 -1.02 16.21
CA TRP A 45 -24.84 -2.08 17.19
C TRP A 45 -25.60 -3.27 16.60
N ILE A 46 -26.62 -3.00 15.77
CA ILE A 46 -27.35 -4.05 15.03
C ILE A 46 -26.41 -4.80 14.08
N PHE A 47 -25.59 -4.06 13.31
CA PHE A 47 -24.61 -4.67 12.40
C PHE A 47 -23.61 -5.55 13.15
N THR A 48 -23.14 -5.08 14.30
CA THR A 48 -22.20 -5.83 15.15
C THR A 48 -22.85 -7.10 15.68
N GLY A 49 -24.10 -7.04 16.15
CA GLY A 49 -24.85 -8.20 16.63
C GLY A 49 -25.06 -9.26 15.54
N VAL A 50 -25.38 -8.83 14.31
CA VAL A 50 -25.51 -9.73 13.16
C VAL A 50 -24.16 -10.37 12.81
N MET A 51 -23.07 -9.61 12.79
CA MET A 51 -21.72 -10.14 12.55
C MET A 51 -21.27 -11.12 13.64
N TYR A 52 -21.50 -10.82 14.92
CA TYR A 52 -21.17 -11.70 16.04
C TYR A 52 -22.00 -12.98 16.03
N GLY A 53 -23.30 -12.87 15.71
CA GLY A 53 -24.19 -14.01 15.54
C GLY A 53 -23.72 -14.93 14.40
N LEU A 54 -23.46 -14.36 13.23
CA LEU A 54 -22.95 -15.13 12.08
C LEU A 54 -21.59 -15.77 12.36
N ALA A 55 -20.67 -15.06 13.03
CA ALA A 55 -19.38 -15.61 13.42
C ALA A 55 -19.51 -16.81 14.39
N THR A 56 -20.41 -16.71 15.37
CA THR A 56 -20.55 -17.75 16.41
C THR A 56 -21.27 -18.99 15.86
N PHE A 57 -22.44 -18.79 15.25
CA PHE A 57 -23.33 -19.88 14.85
C PHE A 57 -22.92 -20.53 13.53
N ILE A 58 -22.69 -19.74 12.48
CA ILE A 58 -22.40 -20.28 11.14
C ILE A 58 -21.30 -19.47 10.44
N PRO A 59 -20.04 -19.68 10.84
CA PRO A 59 -18.92 -18.93 10.26
C PRO A 59 -18.79 -19.15 8.75
N GLN A 60 -19.19 -20.30 8.20
CA GLN A 60 -19.05 -20.63 6.78
C GLN A 60 -19.77 -19.65 5.82
N TYR A 61 -20.81 -18.95 6.29
CA TYR A 61 -21.44 -17.89 5.48
C TYR A 61 -20.65 -16.58 5.42
N LEU A 62 -19.61 -16.43 6.25
CA LEU A 62 -18.70 -15.29 6.20
C LEU A 62 -17.66 -15.41 5.07
N ASP A 63 -17.48 -16.60 4.48
CA ASP A 63 -16.53 -16.81 3.36
C ASP A 63 -16.78 -15.88 2.16
N PRO A 64 -17.99 -15.78 1.59
CA PRO A 64 -18.25 -14.85 0.48
C PRO A 64 -18.09 -13.37 0.90
N ILE A 65 -18.45 -13.02 2.13
CA ILE A 65 -18.30 -11.66 2.66
C ILE A 65 -16.82 -11.31 2.79
N TYR A 66 -16.01 -12.20 3.36
CA TYR A 66 -14.56 -12.06 3.49
C TYR A 66 -13.90 -11.90 2.12
N ASN A 67 -14.26 -12.74 1.15
CA ASN A 67 -13.68 -12.67 -0.20
C ASN A 67 -14.00 -11.33 -0.89
N ASN A 68 -15.25 -10.86 -0.81
CA ASN A 68 -15.62 -9.56 -1.37
C ASN A 68 -14.90 -8.40 -0.65
N TRP A 69 -14.83 -8.46 0.69
CA TRP A 69 -14.09 -7.48 1.48
C TRP A 69 -12.60 -7.44 1.09
N MET A 70 -11.98 -8.60 0.89
CA MET A 70 -10.58 -8.69 0.51
C MET A 70 -10.33 -8.15 -0.90
N ARG A 71 -11.25 -8.34 -1.85
CA ARG A 71 -11.17 -7.70 -3.18
C ARG A 71 -11.15 -6.16 -3.06
N VAL A 72 -11.98 -5.60 -2.20
CA VAL A 72 -11.97 -4.14 -1.94
C VAL A 72 -10.63 -3.73 -1.33
N ALA A 73 -10.13 -4.48 -0.34
CA ALA A 73 -8.82 -4.21 0.26
C ALA A 73 -7.68 -4.26 -0.78
N GLN A 74 -7.73 -5.15 -1.75
CA GLN A 74 -6.75 -5.23 -2.84
C GLN A 74 -6.79 -4.00 -3.75
N VAL A 75 -7.98 -3.54 -4.14
CA VAL A 75 -8.12 -2.29 -4.91
C VAL A 75 -7.58 -1.11 -4.10
N LEU A 76 -7.90 -1.05 -2.82
CA LEU A 76 -7.40 0.00 -1.93
C LEU A 76 -5.87 -0.03 -1.82
N ALA A 77 -5.26 -1.21 -1.69
CA ALA A 77 -3.81 -1.38 -1.66
C ALA A 77 -3.15 -0.96 -2.98
N TRP A 78 -3.77 -1.28 -4.11
CA TRP A 78 -3.32 -0.85 -5.43
C TRP A 78 -3.36 0.67 -5.59
N ILE A 79 -4.38 1.34 -5.06
CA ILE A 79 -4.46 2.79 -5.03
C ILE A 79 -3.39 3.36 -4.09
N ASN A 80 -3.28 2.82 -2.87
CA ASN A 80 -2.37 3.30 -1.84
C ASN A 80 -0.91 3.29 -2.30
N THR A 81 -0.46 2.20 -2.92
CA THR A 81 0.92 2.11 -3.46
C THR A 81 1.22 3.23 -4.46
N ARG A 82 0.27 3.58 -5.34
CA ARG A 82 0.44 4.67 -6.33
C ARG A 82 0.44 6.04 -5.67
N ILE A 83 -0.44 6.24 -4.69
CA ILE A 83 -0.48 7.49 -3.93
C ILE A 83 0.85 7.69 -3.21
N ILE A 84 1.34 6.68 -2.48
CA ILE A 84 2.63 6.76 -1.78
C ILE A 84 3.77 7.04 -2.77
N LEU A 85 3.83 6.31 -3.88
CA LEU A 85 4.86 6.53 -4.90
C LEU A 85 4.77 7.94 -5.50
N GLY A 86 3.56 8.42 -5.78
CA GLY A 86 3.30 9.76 -6.28
C GLY A 86 3.75 10.83 -5.28
N ILE A 87 3.43 10.68 -4.00
CA ILE A 87 3.87 11.59 -2.94
C ILE A 87 5.41 11.61 -2.89
N ILE A 88 6.07 10.45 -2.84
CA ILE A 88 7.53 10.37 -2.83
C ILE A 88 8.12 11.07 -4.06
N PHE A 89 7.58 10.81 -5.24
CA PHE A 89 8.07 11.42 -6.46
C PHE A 89 7.92 12.95 -6.47
N PHE A 90 6.75 13.47 -6.08
CA PHE A 90 6.49 14.91 -6.13
C PHE A 90 7.12 15.68 -4.97
N PHE A 91 7.23 15.10 -3.77
CA PHE A 91 7.74 15.80 -2.60
C PHE A 91 9.21 15.52 -2.28
N ILE A 92 9.79 14.44 -2.81
CA ILE A 92 11.21 14.12 -2.58
C ILE A 92 11.99 14.22 -3.89
N VAL A 93 11.63 13.43 -4.89
CA VAL A 93 12.43 13.33 -6.14
C VAL A 93 12.38 14.62 -6.95
N THR A 94 11.21 15.20 -7.12
CA THR A 94 11.00 16.43 -7.92
C THR A 94 11.72 17.65 -7.33
N PRO A 95 11.58 17.99 -6.03
CA PRO A 95 12.32 19.11 -5.47
C PRO A 95 13.83 18.84 -5.45
N MET A 96 14.25 17.59 -5.24
CA MET A 96 15.67 17.24 -5.35
C MET A 96 16.22 17.53 -6.76
N ALA A 97 15.46 17.19 -7.81
CA ALA A 97 15.82 17.52 -9.18
C ALA A 97 15.85 19.03 -9.43
N PHE A 98 14.91 19.79 -8.85
CA PHE A 98 14.89 21.24 -8.95
C PHE A 98 16.11 21.88 -8.26
N ILE A 99 16.47 21.40 -7.07
CA ILE A 99 17.67 21.80 -6.33
C ILE A 99 18.93 21.50 -7.16
N MET A 100 19.07 20.30 -7.73
CA MET A 100 20.20 19.96 -8.59
C MET A 100 20.31 20.89 -9.81
N ARG A 101 19.17 21.24 -10.43
CA ARG A 101 19.13 22.21 -11.53
C ARG A 101 19.55 23.61 -11.08
N LEU A 102 19.14 24.07 -9.90
CA LEU A 102 19.52 25.38 -9.36
C LEU A 102 21.03 25.46 -9.10
N PHE A 103 21.63 24.38 -8.60
CA PHE A 103 23.09 24.26 -8.43
C PHE A 103 23.83 23.89 -9.72
N ASN A 104 23.14 23.86 -10.87
CA ASN A 104 23.67 23.52 -12.19
C ASN A 104 24.47 22.20 -12.22
N ARG A 105 24.12 21.26 -11.33
CA ARG A 105 24.76 19.93 -11.26
C ARG A 105 24.06 18.99 -12.23
N ASP A 106 24.81 18.55 -13.23
CA ASP A 106 24.35 17.54 -14.20
C ASP A 106 25.18 16.27 -14.06
N SER A 107 24.77 15.37 -13.16
CA SER A 107 25.47 14.11 -12.90
C SER A 107 25.49 13.15 -14.10
N MET A 108 24.65 13.38 -15.10
CA MET A 108 24.55 12.52 -16.29
C MET A 108 25.08 13.21 -17.56
N GLU A 109 25.68 14.41 -17.44
CA GLU A 109 26.20 15.19 -18.57
C GLU A 109 25.24 15.22 -19.78
N LYS A 110 23.96 15.46 -19.53
CA LYS A 110 22.90 15.38 -20.54
C LYS A 110 22.92 16.54 -21.55
N LYS A 111 23.71 17.58 -21.28
CA LYS A 111 23.87 18.71 -22.20
C LYS A 111 24.70 18.28 -23.41
N PHE A 112 24.20 18.60 -24.59
CA PHE A 112 24.93 18.38 -25.83
C PHE A 112 26.18 19.27 -25.87
N ASN A 113 27.35 18.63 -25.95
CA ASN A 113 28.65 19.24 -26.14
C ASN A 113 29.07 19.12 -27.63
N PRO A 114 28.99 20.21 -28.41
CA PRO A 114 29.37 20.21 -29.83
C PRO A 114 30.87 20.07 -30.07
N SER A 115 31.70 20.21 -29.03
CA SER A 115 33.15 20.10 -29.11
C SER A 115 33.66 18.66 -29.01
N LEU A 116 32.78 17.70 -28.71
CA LEU A 116 33.13 16.28 -28.64
C LEU A 116 32.82 15.59 -29.98
N GLU A 117 33.82 14.89 -30.54
CA GLU A 117 33.63 14.07 -31.74
C GLU A 117 32.72 12.85 -31.49
N THR A 118 32.72 12.32 -30.25
CA THR A 118 31.86 11.21 -29.85
C THR A 118 31.64 11.21 -28.34
N TYR A 119 30.47 10.74 -27.89
CA TYR A 119 30.16 10.52 -26.45
C TYR A 119 30.57 9.12 -25.98
N ARG A 120 31.14 8.30 -26.86
CA ARG A 120 31.62 6.96 -26.50
C ARG A 120 32.85 7.08 -25.59
N ILE A 121 32.71 6.62 -24.36
CA ILE A 121 33.84 6.43 -23.46
C ILE A 121 34.52 5.11 -23.87
N SER A 122 35.82 5.15 -24.17
CA SER A 122 36.57 3.93 -24.51
C SER A 122 36.53 2.97 -23.32
N SER A 123 36.04 1.74 -23.54
CA SER A 123 36.17 0.69 -22.55
C SER A 123 37.65 0.35 -22.40
N TYR A 124 38.15 0.34 -21.17
CA TYR A 124 39.46 -0.23 -20.89
C TYR A 124 39.38 -1.76 -21.01
N ILE A 125 40.48 -2.39 -21.44
CA ILE A 125 40.60 -3.85 -21.45
C ILE A 125 40.56 -4.30 -19.99
N LYS A 126 39.53 -5.06 -19.63
CA LYS A 126 39.33 -5.54 -18.26
C LYS A 126 40.20 -6.77 -18.04
N ASP A 127 41.14 -6.71 -17.10
CA ASP A 127 41.98 -7.85 -16.74
C ASP A 127 41.14 -9.02 -16.24
N THR A 128 41.56 -10.26 -16.52
CA THR A 128 40.88 -11.49 -16.08
C THR A 128 40.68 -11.56 -14.56
N ILE A 129 41.60 -10.94 -13.80
CA ILE A 129 41.56 -10.83 -12.34
C ILE A 129 40.38 -9.96 -11.86
N SER A 130 39.91 -9.00 -12.67
CA SER A 130 38.78 -8.13 -12.30
C SER A 130 37.44 -8.87 -12.25
N MET A 131 37.37 -10.12 -12.75
CA MET A 131 36.22 -11.00 -12.59
C MET A 131 36.29 -11.87 -11.32
N GLU A 132 37.45 -11.96 -10.65
CA GLU A 132 37.64 -12.81 -9.47
C GLU A 132 37.06 -12.19 -8.18
N LYS A 133 36.97 -10.85 -8.13
CA LYS A 133 36.31 -10.12 -7.04
C LYS A 133 35.34 -9.09 -7.61
N PRO A 134 34.07 -9.47 -7.81
CA PRO A 134 33.09 -8.64 -8.50
C PRO A 134 32.50 -7.49 -7.64
N TYR A 135 32.91 -7.35 -6.37
CA TYR A 135 32.42 -6.34 -5.42
C TYR A 135 33.57 -5.63 -4.73
#